data_AF-X1GV13-F1
#
_entry.id   AF-X1GV13-F1
#
_cell.length_a   1.000
_cell.length_b   1.000
_cell.length_c   1.000
_cell.angle_alpha   90.00
_cell.angle_beta   90.00
_cell.angle_gamma   90.00
#
_symmetry.space_group_name_H-M   'P 1'
#
loop_
_entity.id
_entity.type
_entity.pdbx_description
1 polymer ?
#
loop_
_entity_poly.entity_id
_entity_poly.type
_entity_poly.pdbx_seq_one_letter_code
_entity_poly.pdbx_strand_id
1 'polypeptide(L)'
;RRLCLDVYLAVVPITESCQLSAVSYHFEGEGKAIEYAVKMKQLPQERMMDVLLPRDKVTEEMIAKVAEKLVRFHQKAKTNPEIAAFGKLDTIRRNCEENFSQTEKYIGTSITIGKYQNIKSYTNNFISSNGSLFDKRVSKGKIRDCHGDLHAAHICFTDDICIYDCIEFNDRFRYSDVASEVAFLAMDLDRYQQADFSRHLVNTYVELSQDEELLSLLNFYKCYRAYVRGKVESFKLDDPYISKGEKAKIL
;
A
#
# COMPACT_ATOMS: atom_id res chain seq x y z
N ARG A 1 -4.64 -1.85 -13.76
CA ARG A 1 -4.81 -0.77 -14.80
C ARG A 1 -5.34 0.59 -14.29
N ARG A 2 -5.88 0.72 -13.07
CA ARG A 2 -6.69 1.90 -12.64
C ARG A 2 -5.95 3.23 -12.49
N LEU A 3 -4.68 3.20 -12.09
CA LEU A 3 -3.84 4.38 -11.86
C LEU A 3 -2.65 4.48 -12.84
N CYS A 4 -2.52 3.51 -13.73
CA CYS A 4 -1.51 3.46 -14.78
C CYS A 4 -2.02 2.54 -15.91
N LEU A 5 -2.63 3.15 -16.93
CA LEU A 5 -3.36 2.43 -17.99
C LEU A 5 -2.41 1.78 -19.00
N ASP A 6 -1.39 2.53 -19.43
CA ASP A 6 -0.57 2.17 -20.60
C ASP A 6 0.62 1.26 -20.28
N VAL A 7 0.80 0.90 -19.02
CA VAL A 7 1.92 0.04 -18.58
C VAL A 7 1.57 -1.43 -18.69
N TYR A 8 0.33 -1.84 -18.43
CA TYR A 8 -0.07 -3.26 -18.47
C TYR A 8 -0.58 -3.64 -19.87
N LEU A 9 0.28 -4.30 -20.66
CA LEU A 9 0.04 -4.60 -22.07
C LEU A 9 -0.85 -5.83 -22.27
N ALA A 10 -0.48 -6.97 -21.68
CA ALA A 10 -1.21 -8.23 -21.87
C ALA A 10 -0.97 -9.21 -20.71
N VAL A 11 -1.85 -10.20 -20.60
CA VAL A 11 -1.53 -11.46 -19.92
C VAL A 11 -1.11 -12.44 -21.00
N VAL A 12 0.10 -12.98 -20.88
CA VAL A 12 0.72 -13.83 -21.89
C VAL A 12 0.94 -15.24 -21.36
N PRO A 13 0.74 -16.28 -22.18
CA PRO A 13 1.00 -17.65 -21.75
C PRO A 13 2.51 -17.89 -21.65
N ILE A 14 2.89 -18.68 -20.65
CA ILE A 14 4.17 -19.39 -20.61
C ILE A 14 3.87 -20.80 -21.12
N THR A 15 4.47 -21.15 -22.25
CA THR A 15 4.28 -22.45 -22.89
C THR A 15 5.51 -23.31 -22.71
N GLU A 16 5.28 -24.61 -22.53
CA GLU A 16 6.32 -25.62 -22.50
C GLU A 16 6.47 -26.23 -23.90
N SER A 17 7.70 -26.27 -24.41
CA SER A 17 8.04 -26.95 -25.66
C SER A 17 9.07 -28.03 -25.39
N CYS A 18 8.76 -29.25 -25.84
CA CYS A 18 9.65 -30.40 -25.79
C CYS A 18 10.28 -30.58 -27.18
N GLN A 19 11.52 -30.14 -27.35
CA GLN A 19 12.31 -30.44 -28.53
C GLN A 19 13.56 -31.23 -28.13
N LEU A 20 13.79 -32.36 -28.82
CA LEU A 20 15.06 -33.09 -28.82
C LEU A 20 15.69 -33.25 -27.42
N SER A 21 14.94 -33.84 -26.48
CA SER A 21 15.38 -34.18 -25.10
C SER A 21 15.54 -33.02 -24.10
N ALA A 22 15.20 -31.78 -24.45
CA ALA A 22 15.21 -30.65 -23.52
C ALA A 22 13.83 -30.01 -23.39
N VAL A 23 13.44 -29.68 -22.16
CA VAL A 23 12.26 -28.86 -21.86
C VAL A 23 12.67 -27.39 -21.97
N SER A 24 11.92 -26.62 -22.75
CA SER A 24 12.12 -25.18 -22.92
C SER A 24 10.84 -24.42 -22.63
N TYR A 25 10.98 -23.25 -21.99
CA TYR A 25 9.86 -22.38 -21.63
C TYR A 25 9.91 -21.11 -22.47
N HIS A 26 8.77 -20.75 -23.05
CA HIS A 26 8.63 -19.58 -23.91
C HIS A 26 7.47 -18.71 -23.44
N PHE A 27 7.68 -17.40 -23.44
CA PHE A 27 6.56 -16.45 -23.37
C PHE A 27 5.92 -16.35 -24.75
N GLU A 28 4.58 -16.38 -24.80
CA GLU A 28 3.82 -16.27 -26.05
C GLU A 28 4.19 -17.35 -27.09
N GLY A 29 4.68 -18.51 -26.63
CA GLY A 29 5.04 -19.62 -27.51
C GLY A 29 3.83 -20.42 -27.99
N GLU A 30 4.07 -21.34 -28.92
CA GLU A 30 3.06 -22.27 -29.41
C GLU A 30 2.94 -23.48 -28.46
N GLY A 31 1.70 -23.94 -28.24
CA GLY A 31 1.43 -25.12 -27.41
C GLY A 31 0.53 -24.82 -26.20
N LYS A 32 0.49 -25.76 -25.25
CA LYS A 32 -0.34 -25.64 -24.05
C LYS A 32 0.30 -24.66 -23.07
N ALA A 33 -0.47 -23.66 -22.63
CA ALA A 33 -0.07 -22.79 -21.53
C ALA A 33 0.05 -23.60 -20.23
N ILE A 34 1.20 -23.52 -19.59
CA ILE A 34 1.45 -24.14 -18.28
C ILE A 34 1.32 -23.13 -17.13
N GLU A 35 1.53 -21.86 -17.42
CA GLU A 35 1.39 -20.73 -16.50
C GLU A 35 1.16 -19.44 -17.32
N TYR A 36 0.85 -18.34 -16.64
CA TYR A 36 0.69 -17.02 -17.26
C TYR A 36 1.62 -15.98 -16.63
N ALA A 37 2.01 -15.00 -17.44
CA ALA A 37 2.75 -13.83 -17.00
C ALA A 37 2.05 -12.54 -17.41
N VAL A 38 2.33 -11.46 -16.67
CA VAL A 38 1.89 -10.12 -17.02
C VAL A 38 2.98 -9.45 -17.86
N LYS A 39 2.65 -9.10 -19.10
CA LYS A 39 3.52 -8.32 -20.00
C LYS A 39 3.27 -6.83 -19.77
N MET A 40 4.30 -6.10 -19.38
CA MET A 40 4.22 -4.68 -19.08
C MET A 40 5.35 -3.86 -19.72
N LYS A 41 5.11 -2.56 -19.91
CA LYS A 41 6.18 -1.62 -20.25
C LYS A 41 7.14 -1.51 -19.05
N GLN A 42 8.44 -1.62 -19.33
CA GLN A 42 9.45 -1.40 -18.30
C GLN A 42 9.39 0.05 -17.83
N LEU A 43 9.13 0.24 -16.55
CA LEU A 43 9.20 1.55 -15.93
C LEU A 43 10.66 1.93 -15.68
N PRO A 44 11.06 3.20 -15.93
CA PRO A 44 12.43 3.66 -15.68
C PRO A 44 12.72 3.67 -14.18
N GLN A 45 13.58 2.74 -13.74
CA GLN A 45 13.87 2.51 -12.32
C GLN A 45 14.44 3.77 -11.65
N GLU A 46 15.22 4.56 -12.37
CA GLU A 46 15.80 5.81 -11.91
C GLU A 46 14.77 6.92 -11.65
N ARG A 47 13.53 6.76 -12.14
CA ARG A 47 12.42 7.71 -11.92
C ARG A 47 11.40 7.22 -10.88
N MET A 48 11.70 6.12 -10.19
CA MET A 48 10.87 5.60 -9.11
C MET A 48 10.99 6.48 -7.86
N MET A 49 9.88 6.76 -7.19
CA MET A 49 9.85 7.69 -6.06
C MET A 49 10.74 7.23 -4.90
N ASP A 50 10.75 5.93 -4.59
CA ASP A 50 11.65 5.34 -3.58
C ASP A 50 13.15 5.45 -3.94
N VAL A 51 13.48 5.56 -5.23
CA VAL A 51 14.84 5.80 -5.73
C VAL A 51 15.20 7.30 -5.72
N LEU A 52 14.23 8.17 -6.00
CA LEU A 52 14.41 9.62 -6.05
C LEU A 52 14.45 10.25 -4.65
N LEU A 53 13.71 9.72 -3.67
CA LEU A 53 13.63 10.25 -2.30
C LEU A 53 15.01 10.28 -1.61
N PRO A 54 15.81 9.19 -1.59
CA PRO A 54 17.16 9.22 -1.00
C PRO A 54 18.18 10.09 -1.75
N ARG A 55 17.83 10.57 -2.96
CA ARG A 55 18.69 11.40 -3.81
C ARG A 55 18.28 12.88 -3.79
N ASP A 56 17.29 13.24 -2.96
CA ASP A 56 16.69 14.57 -2.91
C ASP A 56 16.25 15.10 -4.28
N LYS A 57 15.69 14.20 -5.11
CA LYS A 57 15.20 14.51 -6.46
C LYS A 57 13.68 14.60 -6.57
N VAL A 58 12.97 14.39 -5.46
CA VAL A 58 11.52 14.65 -5.38
C VAL A 58 11.31 16.12 -5.06
N THR A 59 10.32 16.75 -5.71
CA THR A 59 9.94 18.15 -5.49
C THR A 59 8.53 18.26 -4.92
N GLU A 60 8.18 19.40 -4.34
CA GLU A 60 6.80 19.66 -3.88
C GLU A 60 5.79 19.55 -5.04
N GLU A 61 6.12 20.04 -6.22
CA GLU A 61 5.27 19.93 -7.41
C GLU A 61 4.98 18.45 -7.78
N MET A 62 5.98 17.57 -7.66
CA MET A 62 5.80 16.14 -7.89
C MET A 62 4.85 15.54 -6.86
N ILE A 63 4.97 15.91 -5.58
CA ILE A 63 4.08 15.46 -4.52
C ILE A 63 2.65 15.99 -4.73
N ALA A 64 2.48 17.25 -5.12
CA ALA A 64 1.19 17.85 -5.43
C ALA A 64 0.49 17.10 -6.57
N LYS A 65 1.22 16.79 -7.65
CA LYS A 65 0.69 15.99 -8.77
C LYS A 65 0.28 14.58 -8.35
N VAL A 66 0.99 13.95 -7.41
CA VAL A 66 0.58 12.67 -6.81
C VAL A 66 -0.75 12.86 -6.05
N ALA A 67 -0.83 13.87 -5.17
CA ALA A 67 -2.06 14.17 -4.41
C ALA A 67 -3.26 14.39 -5.35
N GLU A 68 -3.11 15.20 -6.39
CA GLU A 68 -4.14 15.43 -7.40
C GLU A 68 -4.60 14.13 -8.07
N LYS A 69 -3.66 13.28 -8.47
CA LYS A 69 -3.97 12.00 -9.11
C LYS A 69 -4.76 11.08 -8.17
N LEU A 70 -4.38 11.05 -6.89
CA LEU A 70 -5.09 10.29 -5.86
C LEU A 70 -6.50 10.84 -5.62
N VAL A 71 -6.69 12.15 -5.54
CA VAL A 71 -8.03 12.76 -5.39
C VAL A 71 -8.92 12.37 -6.57
N ARG A 72 -8.43 12.53 -7.80
CA ARG A 72 -9.18 12.16 -9.02
C ARG A 72 -9.53 10.66 -9.03
N PHE A 73 -8.61 9.81 -8.57
CA PHE A 73 -8.85 8.37 -8.45
C PHE A 73 -9.90 8.05 -7.39
N HIS A 74 -9.74 8.54 -6.16
CA HIS A 74 -10.65 8.25 -5.05
C HIS A 74 -12.08 8.77 -5.29
N GLN A 75 -12.24 9.91 -5.98
CA GLN A 75 -13.55 10.42 -6.37
C GLN A 75 -14.30 9.49 -7.33
N LYS A 76 -13.56 8.80 -8.21
CA LYS A 76 -14.10 7.85 -9.20
C LYS A 76 -14.12 6.40 -8.71
N ALA A 77 -13.38 6.09 -7.64
CA ALA A 77 -13.27 4.75 -7.11
C ALA A 77 -14.63 4.23 -6.64
N LYS A 78 -14.88 2.95 -6.91
CA LYS A 78 -16.13 2.27 -6.59
C LYS A 78 -16.39 2.35 -5.08
N THR A 79 -17.65 2.56 -4.73
CA THR A 79 -18.18 2.39 -3.37
C THR A 79 -19.58 1.81 -3.47
N ASN A 80 -19.94 0.95 -2.52
CA ASN A 80 -21.25 0.32 -2.39
C ASN A 80 -21.38 -0.22 -0.94
N PRO A 81 -22.55 -0.74 -0.53
CA PRO A 81 -22.72 -1.26 0.84
C PRO A 81 -21.72 -2.37 1.24
N GLU A 82 -21.28 -3.18 0.28
CA GLU A 82 -20.27 -4.23 0.49
C GLU A 82 -18.89 -3.62 0.82
N ILE A 83 -18.41 -2.69 -0.01
CA ILE A 83 -17.16 -1.95 0.21
C ILE A 83 -17.25 -1.15 1.51
N ALA A 84 -18.38 -0.48 1.78
CA ALA A 84 -18.61 0.31 2.98
C ALA A 84 -18.49 -0.53 4.27
N ALA A 85 -18.81 -1.84 4.22
CA ALA A 85 -18.67 -2.73 5.36
C ALA A 85 -17.22 -2.88 5.86
N PHE A 86 -16.22 -2.63 5.01
CA PHE A 86 -14.80 -2.69 5.37
C PHE A 86 -14.35 -1.53 6.25
N GLY A 87 -15.08 -0.41 6.24
CA GLY A 87 -14.82 0.73 7.13
C GLY A 87 -15.54 0.65 8.48
N LYS A 88 -16.38 -0.36 8.71
CA LYS A 88 -17.07 -0.53 9.99
C LYS A 88 -16.06 -0.73 11.11
N LEU A 89 -16.38 -0.17 12.28
CA LEU A 89 -15.50 -0.18 13.45
C LEU A 89 -15.04 -1.60 13.83
N ASP A 90 -15.93 -2.59 13.77
CA ASP A 90 -15.59 -3.98 14.08
C ASP A 90 -14.61 -4.60 13.07
N THR A 91 -14.72 -4.24 11.79
CA THR A 91 -13.78 -4.67 10.76
C THR A 91 -12.40 -4.06 11.01
N ILE A 92 -12.36 -2.76 11.33
CA ILE A 92 -11.11 -2.06 11.66
C ILE A 92 -10.45 -2.68 12.90
N ARG A 93 -11.23 -2.90 13.97
CA ARG A 93 -10.74 -3.54 15.20
C ARG A 93 -10.17 -4.93 14.92
N ARG A 94 -10.86 -5.74 14.13
CA ARG A 94 -10.41 -7.08 13.74
C ARG A 94 -9.11 -7.03 12.93
N ASN A 95 -8.99 -6.12 11.97
CA ASN A 95 -7.77 -5.94 11.18
C ASN A 95 -6.57 -5.57 12.08
N CYS A 96 -6.78 -4.68 13.04
CA CYS A 96 -5.75 -4.31 14.01
C CYS A 96 -5.36 -5.49 14.91
N GLU A 97 -6.32 -6.21 15.48
CA GLU A 97 -6.03 -7.34 16.38
C GLU A 97 -5.33 -8.49 15.65
N GLU A 98 -5.72 -8.79 14.41
CA GLU A 98 -5.02 -9.78 13.59
C GLU A 98 -3.56 -9.39 13.34
N ASN A 99 -3.28 -8.11 13.08
CA ASN A 99 -1.90 -7.65 12.93
C ASN A 99 -1.09 -7.89 14.23
N PHE A 100 -1.67 -7.59 15.38
CA PHE A 100 -1.04 -7.81 16.68
C PHE A 100 -0.80 -9.30 16.94
N SER A 101 -1.84 -10.12 16.83
CA SER A 101 -1.75 -11.58 17.04
C SER A 101 -0.72 -12.25 16.13
N GLN A 102 -0.67 -11.88 14.86
CA GLN A 102 0.28 -12.45 13.89
C GLN A 102 1.74 -12.08 14.17
N THR A 103 1.99 -11.03 14.96
CA THR A 103 3.34 -10.52 15.23
C THR A 103 3.84 -10.81 16.65
N GLU A 104 3.03 -11.43 17.51
CA GLU A 104 3.42 -11.78 18.88
C GLU A 104 4.73 -12.59 18.93
N LYS A 105 4.90 -13.52 17.99
CA LYS A 105 6.11 -14.35 17.90
C LYS A 105 7.39 -13.58 17.55
N TYR A 106 7.29 -12.34 17.05
CA TYR A 106 8.46 -11.50 16.75
C TYR A 106 8.80 -10.50 17.86
N ILE A 107 8.05 -10.51 18.97
CA ILE A 107 8.38 -9.70 20.14
C ILE A 107 9.73 -10.18 20.71
N GLY A 108 10.64 -9.23 20.92
CA GLY A 108 12.03 -9.52 21.31
C GLY A 108 12.96 -9.82 20.12
N THR A 109 12.41 -9.90 18.89
CA THR A 109 13.18 -10.10 17.66
C THR A 109 13.18 -8.82 16.81
N SER A 110 12.08 -8.50 16.12
CA SER A 110 11.97 -7.30 15.28
C SER A 110 11.29 -6.12 15.98
N ILE A 111 10.62 -6.35 17.11
CA ILE A 111 9.97 -5.32 17.91
C ILE A 111 10.12 -5.60 19.41
N THR A 112 10.39 -4.58 20.21
CA THR A 112 10.46 -4.74 21.67
C THR A 112 9.06 -4.84 22.28
N ILE A 113 8.93 -5.54 23.41
CA ILE A 113 7.64 -5.68 24.12
C ILE A 113 7.02 -4.32 24.47
N GLY A 114 7.84 -3.35 24.89
CA GLY A 114 7.37 -1.99 25.22
C GLY A 114 6.81 -1.25 23.99
N LYS A 115 7.49 -1.32 22.84
CA LYS A 115 6.98 -0.72 21.59
C LYS A 115 5.69 -1.40 21.15
N TYR A 116 5.64 -2.74 21.19
CA TYR A 116 4.44 -3.51 20.85
C TYR A 116 3.24 -3.10 21.71
N GLN A 117 3.41 -3.07 23.04
CA GLN A 117 2.34 -2.70 23.98
C GLN A 117 1.90 -1.25 23.80
N ASN A 118 2.83 -0.31 23.58
CA ASN A 118 2.50 1.09 23.36
C ASN A 118 1.67 1.28 22.07
N ILE A 119 2.06 0.62 20.97
CA ILE A 119 1.33 0.69 19.71
C ILE A 119 -0.06 0.03 19.85
N LYS A 120 -0.13 -1.14 20.50
CA LYS A 120 -1.41 -1.84 20.74
C LYS A 120 -2.35 -0.99 21.59
N SER A 121 -1.87 -0.41 22.69
CA SER A 121 -2.66 0.48 23.55
C SER A 121 -3.11 1.74 22.82
N TYR A 122 -2.23 2.43 22.09
CA TYR A 122 -2.59 3.60 21.29
C TYR A 122 -3.71 3.26 20.28
N THR A 123 -3.55 2.17 19.54
CA THR A 123 -4.50 1.71 18.53
C THR A 123 -5.86 1.41 19.14
N ASN A 124 -5.89 0.64 20.23
CA ASN A 124 -7.12 0.24 20.90
C ASN A 124 -7.85 1.43 21.55
N ASN A 125 -7.10 2.34 22.18
CA ASN A 125 -7.66 3.55 22.77
C ASN A 125 -8.27 4.46 21.70
N PHE A 126 -7.56 4.68 20.59
CA PHE A 126 -8.08 5.49 19.49
C PHE A 126 -9.38 4.90 18.92
N ILE A 127 -9.42 3.60 18.64
CA ILE A 127 -10.64 2.92 18.14
C ILE A 127 -11.80 3.05 19.12
N SER A 128 -11.54 2.85 20.41
CA SER A 128 -12.58 2.89 21.45
C SER A 128 -13.15 4.30 21.67
N SER A 129 -12.32 5.33 21.55
CA SER A 129 -12.74 6.72 21.76
C SER A 129 -13.35 7.40 20.52
N ASN A 130 -13.17 6.83 19.31
CA ASN A 130 -13.53 7.51 18.06
C ASN A 130 -14.53 6.72 17.19
N GLY A 131 -15.36 5.85 17.78
CA GLY A 131 -16.34 5.05 17.02
C GLY A 131 -17.22 5.87 16.06
N SER A 132 -17.74 7.01 16.54
CA SER A 132 -18.56 7.93 15.72
C SER A 132 -17.82 8.52 14.53
N LEU A 133 -16.50 8.69 14.63
CA LEU A 133 -15.68 9.18 13.52
C LEU A 133 -15.65 8.15 12.39
N PHE A 134 -15.41 6.87 12.70
CA PHE A 134 -15.42 5.79 11.71
C PHE A 134 -16.80 5.61 11.06
N ASP A 135 -17.88 5.63 11.86
CA ASP A 135 -19.24 5.55 11.34
C ASP A 135 -19.55 6.71 10.37
N LYS A 136 -19.04 7.91 10.67
CA LYS A 136 -19.16 9.08 9.80
C LYS A 136 -18.37 8.93 8.50
N ARG A 137 -17.19 8.29 8.52
CA ARG A 137 -16.45 7.94 7.30
C ARG A 137 -17.25 7.00 6.41
N VAL A 138 -17.86 5.98 7.00
CA VAL A 138 -18.72 5.02 6.29
C VAL A 138 -19.93 5.73 5.69
N SER A 139 -20.67 6.52 6.47
CA SER A 139 -21.89 7.19 6.00
C SER A 139 -21.62 8.26 4.93
N LYS A 140 -20.43 8.90 4.96
CA LYS A 140 -19.98 9.83 3.91
C LYS A 140 -19.40 9.14 2.67
N GLY A 141 -19.45 7.81 2.58
CA GLY A 141 -18.94 7.05 1.45
C GLY A 141 -17.43 7.21 1.25
N LYS A 142 -16.66 7.34 2.35
CA LYS A 142 -15.20 7.48 2.31
C LYS A 142 -14.47 6.14 2.18
N ILE A 143 -15.20 5.03 2.30
CA ILE A 143 -14.67 3.69 2.07
C ILE A 143 -14.78 3.38 0.58
N ARG A 144 -13.63 3.17 -0.06
CA ARG A 144 -13.49 3.10 -1.50
C ARG A 144 -12.69 1.88 -1.89
N ASP A 145 -12.85 1.50 -3.15
CA ASP A 145 -11.99 0.53 -3.82
C ASP A 145 -10.64 1.17 -4.19
N CYS A 146 -9.75 1.26 -3.19
CA CYS A 146 -8.49 2.00 -3.25
C CYS A 146 -7.36 1.21 -3.96
N HIS A 147 -6.11 1.70 -3.91
CA HIS A 147 -4.92 1.00 -4.36
C HIS A 147 -4.59 -0.22 -3.47
N GLY A 148 -4.69 -0.03 -2.14
CA GLY A 148 -4.50 -1.07 -1.12
C GLY A 148 -3.07 -1.17 -0.58
N ASP A 149 -2.07 -0.90 -1.43
CA ASP A 149 -0.63 -0.87 -1.05
C ASP A 149 0.11 0.39 -1.54
N LEU A 150 -0.45 1.58 -1.27
CA LEU A 150 0.09 2.83 -1.79
C LEU A 150 1.31 3.33 -0.98
N HIS A 151 2.52 3.02 -1.45
CA HIS A 151 3.77 3.52 -0.89
C HIS A 151 4.76 3.93 -2.01
N ALA A 152 5.91 4.54 -1.65
CA ALA A 152 6.77 5.22 -2.62
C ALA A 152 7.27 4.31 -3.75
N ALA A 153 7.60 3.05 -3.44
CA ALA A 153 8.07 2.09 -4.45
C ALA A 153 7.03 1.76 -5.55
N HIS A 154 5.76 2.12 -5.36
CA HIS A 154 4.70 1.91 -6.35
C HIS A 154 4.41 3.15 -7.20
N ILE A 155 5.23 4.20 -7.08
CA ILE A 155 5.06 5.48 -7.78
C ILE A 155 6.27 5.72 -8.68
N CYS A 156 6.05 5.79 -9.99
CA CYS A 156 7.03 6.14 -11.00
C CYS A 156 6.65 7.46 -11.67
N PHE A 157 7.56 8.42 -11.71
CA PHE A 157 7.35 9.66 -12.44
C PHE A 157 7.72 9.43 -13.90
N THR A 158 6.76 9.31 -14.82
CA THR A 158 7.00 9.19 -16.27
C THR A 158 6.57 10.48 -16.98
N ASP A 159 6.02 10.44 -18.19
CA ASP A 159 5.41 11.63 -18.82
C ASP A 159 4.13 12.04 -18.06
N ASP A 160 3.40 11.06 -17.52
CA ASP A 160 2.45 11.21 -16.41
C ASP A 160 2.97 10.41 -15.18
N ILE A 161 2.33 10.54 -14.02
CA ILE A 161 2.64 9.72 -12.84
C ILE A 161 2.06 8.32 -13.04
N CYS A 162 2.88 7.29 -13.04
CA CYS A 162 2.41 5.92 -13.00
C CYS A 162 2.37 5.43 -11.55
N ILE A 163 1.17 5.18 -11.02
CA ILE A 163 1.01 4.45 -9.76
C ILE A 163 0.56 3.04 -10.13
N TYR A 164 1.40 2.05 -9.85
CA TYR A 164 1.23 0.67 -10.31
C TYR A 164 1.22 -0.30 -9.14
N ASP A 165 0.94 -1.57 -9.43
CA ASP A 165 0.89 -2.65 -8.41
C ASP A 165 -0.26 -2.48 -7.39
N CYS A 166 -1.44 -2.12 -7.89
CA CYS A 166 -2.65 -2.25 -7.09
C CYS A 166 -2.86 -3.70 -6.70
N ILE A 167 -3.22 -3.96 -5.43
CA ILE A 167 -3.70 -5.29 -5.03
C ILE A 167 -4.98 -5.58 -5.80
N GLU A 168 -5.07 -6.70 -6.53
CA GLU A 168 -6.27 -7.10 -7.28
C GLU A 168 -6.89 -8.42 -6.76
N PHE A 169 -6.18 -9.16 -5.91
CA PHE A 169 -6.55 -10.51 -5.47
C PHE A 169 -7.26 -10.56 -4.11
N ASN A 170 -7.25 -9.48 -3.32
CA ASN A 170 -7.84 -9.46 -1.98
C ASN A 170 -8.55 -8.14 -1.69
N ASP A 171 -9.87 -8.19 -1.69
CA ASP A 171 -10.75 -7.06 -1.40
C ASP A 171 -10.50 -6.45 -0.01
N ARG A 172 -10.12 -7.23 1.00
CA ARG A 172 -9.86 -6.73 2.36
C ARG A 172 -8.65 -5.81 2.45
N PHE A 173 -7.69 -5.96 1.54
CA PHE A 173 -6.52 -5.08 1.48
C PHE A 173 -6.78 -3.83 0.64
N ARG A 174 -7.74 -3.92 -0.29
CA ARG A 174 -8.06 -2.89 -1.26
C ARG A 174 -9.16 -1.94 -0.81
N TYR A 175 -10.24 -2.49 -0.25
CA TYR A 175 -11.39 -1.74 0.23
C TYR A 175 -11.07 -1.10 1.57
N SER A 176 -10.87 0.21 1.58
CA SER A 176 -10.43 0.93 2.76
C SER A 176 -10.89 2.39 2.74
N ASP A 177 -10.77 3.05 3.88
CA ASP A 177 -10.93 4.49 3.95
C ASP A 177 -9.83 5.17 3.11
N VAL A 178 -10.20 6.14 2.26
CA VAL A 178 -9.23 6.96 1.51
C VAL A 178 -8.20 7.65 2.43
N ALA A 179 -8.58 7.96 3.67
CA ALA A 179 -7.67 8.47 4.69
C ALA A 179 -6.57 7.45 5.03
N SER A 180 -6.88 6.16 5.03
CA SER A 180 -5.91 5.09 5.27
C SER A 180 -4.90 4.96 4.12
N GLU A 181 -5.36 5.12 2.88
CA GLU A 181 -4.51 5.09 1.69
C GLU A 181 -3.55 6.28 1.66
N VAL A 182 -4.05 7.50 1.85
CA VAL A 182 -3.22 8.72 1.91
C VAL A 182 -2.23 8.64 3.08
N ALA A 183 -2.68 8.18 4.25
CA ALA A 183 -1.82 7.99 5.40
C ALA A 183 -0.71 6.96 5.15
N PHE A 184 -0.91 5.99 4.27
CA PHE A 184 0.13 5.01 3.95
C PHE A 184 1.30 5.68 3.23
N LEU A 185 1.03 6.43 2.16
CA LEU A 185 2.08 7.15 1.45
C LEU A 185 2.74 8.22 2.34
N ALA A 186 1.94 8.95 3.13
CA ALA A 186 2.47 9.94 4.06
C ALA A 186 3.38 9.31 5.14
N MET A 187 2.99 8.15 5.68
CA MET A 187 3.85 7.38 6.60
C MET A 187 5.15 6.94 5.93
N ASP A 188 5.08 6.50 4.66
CA ASP A 188 6.26 6.07 3.93
C ASP A 188 7.21 7.24 3.64
N LEU A 189 6.67 8.43 3.33
CA LEU A 189 7.45 9.67 3.25
C LEU A 189 8.15 10.02 4.57
N ASP A 190 7.45 9.87 5.71
CA ASP A 190 8.07 10.05 7.03
C ASP A 190 9.22 9.06 7.25
N ARG A 191 9.08 7.80 6.78
CA ARG A 191 10.14 6.77 6.83
C ARG A 191 11.37 7.17 6.02
N TYR A 192 11.21 7.90 4.91
CA TYR A 192 12.31 8.50 4.15
C TYR A 192 12.87 9.78 4.77
N GLN A 193 12.42 10.17 5.97
CA GLN A 193 12.78 11.42 6.65
C GLN A 193 12.30 12.68 5.90
N GLN A 194 11.28 12.54 5.06
CA GLN A 194 10.71 13.62 4.25
C GLN A 194 9.37 14.09 4.82
N ALA A 195 9.38 14.53 6.09
CA ALA A 195 8.17 14.96 6.81
C ALA A 195 7.49 16.18 6.17
N ASP A 196 8.24 17.03 5.48
CA ASP A 196 7.70 18.19 4.75
C ASP A 196 6.87 17.73 3.56
N PHE A 197 7.36 16.78 2.77
CA PHE A 197 6.59 16.17 1.68
C PHE A 197 5.38 15.40 2.19
N SER A 198 5.50 14.70 3.32
CA SER A 198 4.38 14.04 3.99
C SER A 198 3.25 15.02 4.35
N ARG A 199 3.60 16.18 4.94
CA ARG A 199 2.63 17.24 5.24
C ARG A 199 2.07 17.88 3.97
N HIS A 200 2.92 18.16 2.98
CA HIS A 200 2.51 18.76 1.71
C HIS A 200 1.53 17.85 0.94
N LEU A 201 1.79 16.54 0.89
CA LEU A 201 0.90 15.53 0.31
C LEU A 201 -0.49 15.58 0.97
N VAL A 202 -0.51 15.52 2.31
CA VAL A 202 -1.77 15.46 3.07
C VAL A 202 -2.55 16.75 2.92
N ASN A 203 -1.90 17.91 3.06
CA ASN A 203 -2.57 19.21 2.95
C ASN A 203 -3.15 19.40 1.54
N THR A 204 -2.36 19.15 0.49
CA THR A 204 -2.82 19.24 -0.89
C THR A 204 -4.01 18.30 -1.14
N TYR A 205 -3.94 17.06 -0.62
CA TYR A 205 -5.05 16.13 -0.75
C TYR A 205 -6.32 16.63 -0.05
N VAL A 206 -6.20 17.13 1.20
CA VAL A 206 -7.34 17.65 1.98
C VAL A 206 -7.94 18.88 1.31
N GLU A 207 -7.11 19.81 0.83
CA GLU A 207 -7.55 21.01 0.11
C GLU A 207 -8.32 20.64 -1.17
N LEU A 208 -7.82 19.70 -1.97
CA LEU A 208 -8.49 19.32 -3.22
C LEU A 208 -9.73 18.45 -3.00
N SER A 209 -9.73 17.60 -1.97
CA SER A 209 -10.85 16.68 -1.69
C SER A 209 -11.89 17.24 -0.71
N GLN A 210 -11.60 18.36 -0.06
CA GLN A 210 -12.40 18.98 1.00
C GLN A 210 -12.68 18.00 2.16
N ASP A 211 -11.74 17.11 2.44
CA ASP A 211 -11.87 16.04 3.43
C ASP A 211 -11.11 16.33 4.73
N GLU A 212 -11.50 17.39 5.44
CA GLU A 212 -10.83 17.84 6.67
C GLU A 212 -10.78 16.75 7.77
N GLU A 213 -11.80 15.89 7.83
CA GLU A 213 -11.88 14.81 8.83
C GLU A 213 -10.76 13.76 8.69
N LEU A 214 -10.10 13.70 7.52
CA LEU A 214 -8.91 12.89 7.31
C LEU A 214 -7.81 13.23 8.32
N LEU A 215 -7.65 14.52 8.66
CA LEU A 215 -6.60 14.97 9.59
C LEU A 215 -6.78 14.38 10.98
N SER A 216 -8.02 14.17 11.43
CA SER A 216 -8.31 13.52 12.72
C SER A 216 -7.96 12.03 12.74
N LEU A 217 -7.92 11.37 11.57
CA LEU A 217 -7.59 9.95 11.41
C LEU A 217 -6.14 9.69 11.03
N LEU A 218 -5.41 10.74 10.60
CA LEU A 218 -4.11 10.61 9.95
C LEU A 218 -3.11 9.83 10.81
N ASN A 219 -2.92 10.23 12.07
CA ASN A 219 -1.94 9.59 12.95
C ASN A 219 -2.32 8.15 13.28
N PHE A 220 -3.61 7.87 13.45
CA PHE A 220 -4.10 6.51 13.64
C PHE A 220 -3.76 5.63 12.44
N TYR A 221 -4.06 6.10 11.22
CA TYR A 221 -3.78 5.32 10.02
C TYR A 221 -2.29 5.24 9.68
N LYS A 222 -1.49 6.28 9.93
CA LYS A 222 -0.02 6.20 9.83
C LYS A 222 0.53 5.13 10.76
N CYS A 223 0.08 5.12 12.02
CA CYS A 223 0.47 4.10 12.99
C CYS A 223 0.07 2.68 12.52
N TYR A 224 -1.17 2.51 12.09
CA TYR A 224 -1.66 1.24 11.53
C TYR A 224 -0.82 0.76 10.33
N ARG A 225 -0.53 1.65 9.37
CA ARG A 225 0.23 1.30 8.15
C ARG A 225 1.71 1.05 8.44
N ALA A 226 2.33 1.81 9.34
CA ALA A 226 3.68 1.54 9.83
C ALA A 226 3.75 0.14 10.47
N TYR A 227 2.74 -0.22 11.25
CA TYR A 227 2.67 -1.55 11.87
C TYR A 227 2.47 -2.66 10.83
N VAL A 228 1.62 -2.46 9.82
CA VAL A 228 1.46 -3.40 8.70
C VAL A 228 2.78 -3.60 7.96
N ARG A 229 3.53 -2.53 7.66
CA ARG A 229 4.87 -2.62 7.05
C ARG A 229 5.82 -3.41 7.94
N GLY A 230 5.90 -3.09 9.22
CA GLY A 230 6.74 -3.83 10.18
C GLY A 230 6.38 -5.30 10.27
N LYS A 231 5.08 -5.64 10.22
CA LYS A 231 4.60 -7.03 10.15
C LYS A 231 5.11 -7.75 8.91
N VAL A 232 4.93 -7.14 7.73
CA VAL A 232 5.39 -7.72 6.45
C VAL A 232 6.89 -7.93 6.44
N GLU A 233 7.66 -6.96 6.94
CA GLU A 233 9.11 -7.12 7.10
C GLU A 233 9.46 -8.24 8.09
N SER A 234 8.72 -8.38 9.19
CA SER A 234 8.94 -9.46 10.15
C SER A 234 8.66 -10.85 9.54
N PHE A 235 7.66 -10.97 8.67
CA PHE A 235 7.34 -12.24 8.00
C PHE A 235 8.48 -12.76 7.12
N LYS A 236 9.32 -11.88 6.58
CA LYS A 236 10.52 -12.27 5.82
C LYS A 236 11.55 -13.03 6.67
N LEU A 237 11.51 -12.91 8.00
CA LEU A 237 12.37 -13.70 8.89
C LEU A 237 12.06 -15.20 8.85
N ASP A 238 10.80 -15.55 8.57
CA ASP A 238 10.36 -16.95 8.46
C ASP A 238 10.56 -17.53 7.06
N ASP A 239 10.76 -16.69 6.05
CA ASP A 239 10.88 -17.13 4.66
C ASP A 239 12.19 -17.91 4.45
N PRO A 240 12.15 -19.21 4.07
CA PRO A 240 13.35 -20.01 3.86
C PRO A 240 14.16 -19.58 2.63
N TYR A 241 13.57 -18.82 1.71
CA TYR A 241 14.21 -18.37 0.48
C TYR A 241 14.94 -17.03 0.64
N ILE A 242 14.75 -16.33 1.75
CA ILE A 242 15.47 -15.09 2.06
C ILE A 242 16.79 -15.41 2.75
N SER A 243 17.88 -14.83 2.25
CA SER A 243 19.22 -15.13 2.76
C SER A 243 19.41 -14.64 4.20
N LYS A 244 20.33 -15.26 4.96
CA LYS A 244 20.66 -14.82 6.32
C LYS A 244 21.13 -13.36 6.38
N GLY A 245 21.85 -12.90 5.35
CA GLY A 245 22.33 -11.52 5.25
C GLY A 245 21.20 -10.51 5.06
N GLU A 246 20.17 -10.88 4.31
CA GLU A 246 18.96 -10.06 4.18
C GLU A 246 18.13 -10.06 5.46
N LYS A 247 17.98 -11.21 6.13
CA LYS A 247 17.31 -11.29 7.44
C LYS A 247 17.99 -10.42 8.50
N ALA A 248 19.32 -10.31 8.48
CA ALA A 248 20.05 -9.45 9.40
C ALA A 248 19.78 -7.95 9.21
N LYS A 249 19.36 -7.51 8.01
CA LYS A 249 18.99 -6.10 7.75
C LYS A 249 17.59 -5.74 8.26
N ILE A 250 16.77 -6.74 8.60
CA ILE A 250 15.41 -6.57 9.12
C ILE A 250 15.42 -6.32 10.63
N LEU A 251 16.42 -6.88 11.33
CA LEU A 251 16.64 -6.73 12.77
C LEU A 251 17.32 -5.40 13.09
#